data_AF-A0A7C4FJ72-F1
#
_entry.id   AF-A0A7C4FJ72-F1
#
_cell.length_a   1.000
_cell.length_b   1.000
_cell.length_c   1.000
_cell.angle_alpha   90.00
_cell.angle_beta   90.00
_cell.angle_gamma   90.00
#
_symmetry.space_group_name_H-M   'P 1'
#
loop_
_entity.id
_entity.type
_entity.pdbx_description
1 polymer ?
#
loop_
_entity_poly.entity_id
_entity_poly.type
_entity_poly.pdbx_seq_one_letter_code
_entity_poly.pdbx_strand_id
1 'polypeptide(L)'
;DLALSSRPVDSEMVLSRVPRGTLIFSEEVQPFGPSAPLRSFTSQPSAADRRLEKVFYDRDLKAIHAVYQLYGEGVPVSRIQKVFSLGMLGLGRQRRLVPTRWSITAVDSILSERLVEKVRGFETIDEYRVYHFRHLYNTFAVLMIPDCWSFEWAEAWYPGTAWNPGREREIISDCESYWGRKTYPEIGGCYYACRLAVAERLVGERKQATAIALREIHPGFLLPLGVWFVREGVREALRREPRKFETLERALTYLSSLLEVPLQEWLGSCGLLRRVREQRKLGEFL
;
A
#
# COMPACT_ATOMS: atom_id res chain seq x y z
N ASP A 1 -16.20 19.84 9.08
CA ASP A 1 -16.32 20.62 7.83
C ASP A 1 -15.06 20.57 6.96
N LEU A 2 -13.88 20.96 7.46
CA LEU A 2 -12.62 20.92 6.69
C LEU A 2 -12.31 19.60 5.99
N ALA A 3 -12.52 18.47 6.67
CA ALA A 3 -12.25 17.14 6.10
C ALA A 3 -13.26 16.72 5.02
N LEU A 4 -14.47 17.28 5.07
CA LEU A 4 -15.54 17.04 4.10
C LEU A 4 -15.43 17.96 2.89
N SER A 5 -14.73 19.10 3.00
CA SER A 5 -14.56 20.06 1.92
C SER A 5 -14.02 19.43 0.64
N SER A 6 -14.64 19.73 -0.50
CA SER A 6 -14.19 19.30 -1.82
C SER A 6 -12.90 20.00 -2.29
N ARG A 7 -12.55 21.15 -1.69
CA ARG A 7 -11.41 22.01 -2.05
C ARG A 7 -10.54 22.36 -0.85
N PRO A 8 -9.28 22.80 -1.04
CA PRO A 8 -8.52 23.43 0.03
C PRO A 8 -9.34 24.55 0.68
N VAL A 9 -9.29 24.64 2.01
CA VAL A 9 -10.08 25.60 2.79
C VAL A 9 -9.15 26.65 3.37
N ASP A 10 -9.43 27.91 3.06
CA ASP A 10 -8.72 29.03 3.65
C ASP A 10 -8.94 29.03 5.17
N SER A 11 -7.84 28.93 5.89
CA SER A 11 -7.82 28.76 7.33
C SER A 11 -6.76 29.68 7.94
N GLU A 12 -7.15 30.39 8.98
CA GLU A 12 -6.28 31.24 9.77
C GLU A 12 -6.11 30.62 11.16
N MET A 13 -4.88 30.59 11.66
CA MET A 13 -4.58 30.10 13.00
C MET A 13 -3.71 31.11 13.75
N VAL A 14 -4.04 31.34 15.02
CA VAL A 14 -3.22 32.10 15.95
C VAL A 14 -2.67 31.13 16.97
N LEU A 15 -1.34 31.08 17.11
CA LEU A 15 -0.66 30.23 18.09
C LEU A 15 -0.47 31.00 19.40
N SER A 16 -0.56 30.32 20.53
CA SER A 16 -0.40 30.91 21.86
C SER A 16 1.03 31.39 22.13
N ARG A 17 2.00 30.89 21.36
CA ARG A 17 3.42 31.24 21.43
C ARG A 17 4.10 30.93 20.09
N VAL A 18 5.29 31.51 19.88
CA VAL A 18 6.13 31.18 18.73
C VAL A 18 6.39 29.67 18.73
N PRO A 19 6.09 28.95 17.62
CA PRO A 19 6.37 27.53 17.51
C PRO A 19 7.87 27.27 17.63
N ARG A 20 8.24 26.42 18.57
CA ARG A 20 9.63 26.03 18.86
C ARG A 20 9.70 24.52 18.90
N GLY A 21 10.75 23.93 18.32
CA GLY A 21 10.97 22.50 18.31
C GLY A 21 11.81 22.05 17.12
N THR A 22 12.37 20.84 17.23
CA THR A 22 13.05 20.13 16.16
C THR A 22 12.04 19.30 15.37
N LEU A 23 12.39 18.84 14.16
CA LEU A 23 11.62 17.82 13.44
C LEU A 23 11.42 16.60 14.34
N ILE A 24 10.16 16.25 14.62
CA ILE A 24 9.83 15.04 15.39
C ILE A 24 9.62 13.91 14.40
N PHE A 25 10.50 12.91 14.46
CA PHE A 25 10.34 11.65 13.75
C PHE A 25 9.67 10.67 14.71
N SER A 26 8.41 10.33 14.41
CA SER A 26 7.62 9.34 15.14
C SER A 26 7.14 8.28 14.16
N GLU A 27 7.03 7.04 14.63
CA GLU A 27 6.43 5.96 13.84
C GLU A 27 4.91 6.05 13.70
N GLU A 28 4.26 6.82 14.58
CA GLU A 28 2.79 6.90 14.67
C GLU A 28 2.22 8.13 13.96
N VAL A 29 3.03 9.18 13.86
CA VAL A 29 2.62 10.49 13.34
C VAL A 29 3.56 10.90 12.20
N GLN A 30 2.99 11.48 11.15
CA GLN A 30 3.78 12.05 10.06
C GLN A 30 4.79 13.07 10.61
N PRO A 31 6.00 13.16 10.05
CA PRO A 31 6.98 14.15 10.52
C PRO A 31 6.38 15.55 10.44
N PHE A 32 6.36 16.25 11.56
CA PHE A 32 5.87 17.61 11.65
C PHE A 32 6.95 18.54 12.21
N GLY A 33 6.90 19.79 11.74
CA GLY A 33 7.86 20.83 12.11
C GLY A 33 7.60 21.42 13.51
N PRO A 34 8.24 22.56 13.81
CA PRO A 34 8.02 23.30 15.05
C PRO A 34 6.53 23.50 15.34
N SER A 35 6.10 23.24 16.58
CA SER A 35 4.69 23.26 16.97
C SER A 35 4.47 24.14 18.21
N ALA A 36 3.25 24.68 18.36
CA ALA A 36 2.82 25.40 19.54
C ALA A 36 1.32 25.20 19.79
N PRO A 37 0.83 25.35 21.04
CA PRO A 37 -0.59 25.32 21.33
C PRO A 37 -1.36 26.37 20.52
N LEU A 38 -2.55 25.98 20.06
CA LEU A 38 -3.46 26.82 19.29
C LEU A 38 -4.22 27.77 20.24
N ARG A 39 -4.28 29.07 19.91
CA ARG A 39 -5.06 30.08 20.62
C ARG A 39 -6.42 30.30 19.97
N SER A 40 -6.45 30.43 18.65
CA SER A 40 -7.68 30.53 17.87
C SER A 40 -7.48 29.92 16.49
N PHE A 41 -8.57 29.42 15.91
CA PHE A 41 -8.60 28.86 14.57
C PHE A 41 -9.92 29.26 13.91
N THR A 42 -9.81 29.84 12.72
CA THR A 42 -10.96 30.23 11.90
C THR A 42 -10.77 29.61 10.53
N SER A 43 -11.81 29.00 9.99
CA SER A 43 -11.82 28.47 8.62
C SER A 43 -13.02 28.98 7.86
N GLN A 44 -12.82 29.31 6.58
CA GLN A 44 -13.94 29.67 5.72
C GLN A 44 -14.79 28.43 5.39
N PRO A 45 -16.12 28.56 5.24
CA PRO A 45 -16.94 27.48 4.73
C PRO A 45 -16.50 27.11 3.31
N SER A 46 -16.43 25.82 3.00
CA SER A 46 -16.15 25.35 1.65
C SER A 46 -17.18 24.31 1.25
N ALA A 47 -17.47 24.23 -0.04
CA ALA A 47 -18.40 23.27 -0.60
C ALA A 47 -17.97 21.85 -0.21
N ALA A 48 -18.79 21.16 0.55
CA ALA A 48 -18.51 19.80 0.96
C ALA A 48 -18.63 18.82 -0.21
N ASP A 49 -17.80 17.78 -0.19
CA ASP A 49 -17.88 16.67 -1.12
C ASP A 49 -19.12 15.84 -0.76
N ARG A 50 -20.16 15.93 -1.58
CA ARG A 50 -21.45 15.27 -1.36
C ARG A 50 -21.32 13.77 -1.11
N ARG A 51 -20.30 13.12 -1.69
CA ARG A 51 -20.01 11.70 -1.47
C ARG A 51 -19.63 11.44 -0.02
N LEU A 52 -18.74 12.26 0.53
CA LEU A 52 -18.30 12.18 1.92
C LEU A 52 -19.41 12.59 2.89
N GLU A 53 -20.20 13.62 2.58
CA GLU A 53 -21.34 14.02 3.42
C GLU A 53 -22.38 12.92 3.52
N LYS A 54 -22.78 12.33 2.39
CA LYS A 54 -23.77 11.25 2.35
C LYS A 54 -23.39 10.12 3.30
N VAL A 55 -22.14 9.68 3.22
CA VAL A 55 -21.61 8.60 4.07
C VAL A 55 -21.45 9.05 5.52
N PHE A 56 -21.10 10.32 5.77
CA PHE A 56 -20.99 10.85 7.13
C PHE A 56 -22.36 10.95 7.83
N TYR A 57 -23.41 11.39 7.14
CA TYR A 57 -24.73 11.53 7.73
C TYR A 57 -25.47 10.19 7.88
N ASP A 58 -25.11 9.19 7.08
CA ASP A 58 -25.58 7.82 7.27
C ASP A 58 -24.89 7.18 8.49
N ARG A 59 -25.62 7.14 9.62
CA ARG A 59 -25.12 6.60 10.90
C ARG A 59 -25.33 5.09 11.06
N ASP A 60 -25.97 4.44 10.10
CA ASP A 60 -26.25 3.00 10.09
C ASP A 60 -25.35 2.25 9.09
N LEU A 61 -24.63 2.98 8.23
CA LEU A 61 -23.64 2.43 7.32
C LEU A 61 -22.36 1.99 8.05
N LYS A 62 -22.01 0.70 7.93
CA LYS A 62 -20.75 0.16 8.46
C LYS A 62 -19.54 0.78 7.73
N ALA A 63 -18.44 0.98 8.46
CA ALA A 63 -17.24 1.63 7.93
C ALA A 63 -16.66 0.91 6.70
N ILE A 64 -16.71 -0.42 6.68
CA ILE A 64 -16.25 -1.25 5.55
C ILE A 64 -17.02 -0.91 4.26
N HIS A 65 -18.34 -0.77 4.34
CA HIS A 65 -19.19 -0.43 3.19
C HIS A 65 -18.98 1.03 2.77
N ALA A 66 -18.91 1.94 3.74
CA ALA A 66 -18.59 3.35 3.52
C ALA A 66 -17.27 3.55 2.75
N VAL A 67 -16.19 2.90 3.21
CA VAL A 67 -14.86 2.96 2.56
C VAL A 67 -14.95 2.47 1.11
N TYR A 68 -15.56 1.31 0.89
CA TYR A 68 -15.66 0.73 -0.44
C TYR A 68 -16.56 1.55 -1.39
N GLN A 69 -17.66 2.10 -0.88
CA GLN A 69 -18.54 2.98 -1.65
C GLN A 69 -17.80 4.26 -2.09
N LEU A 70 -17.14 4.95 -1.15
CA LEU A 70 -16.38 6.17 -1.45
C LEU A 70 -15.29 5.92 -2.49
N TYR A 71 -14.59 4.79 -2.36
CA TYR A 71 -13.58 4.38 -3.32
C TYR A 71 -14.18 4.14 -4.72
N GLY A 72 -15.30 3.41 -4.80
CA GLY A 72 -16.01 3.17 -6.07
C GLY A 72 -16.57 4.44 -6.71
N GLU A 73 -16.92 5.45 -5.92
CA GLU A 73 -17.33 6.78 -6.39
C GLU A 73 -16.14 7.69 -6.76
N GLY A 74 -14.91 7.16 -6.76
CA GLY A 74 -13.70 7.88 -7.18
C GLY A 74 -13.14 8.86 -6.15
N VAL A 75 -13.45 8.68 -4.86
CA VAL A 75 -12.80 9.47 -3.79
C VAL A 75 -11.36 8.95 -3.60
N PRO A 76 -10.33 9.82 -3.60
CA PRO A 76 -8.96 9.38 -3.40
C PRO A 76 -8.76 8.64 -2.08
N VAL A 77 -8.00 7.54 -2.10
CA VAL A 77 -7.74 6.70 -0.92
C VAL A 77 -7.20 7.53 0.27
N SER A 78 -6.30 8.49 0.02
CA SER A 78 -5.77 9.38 1.06
C SER A 78 -6.85 10.23 1.74
N ARG A 79 -7.89 10.64 1.00
CA ARG A 79 -9.05 11.35 1.56
C ARG A 79 -9.91 10.42 2.40
N ILE A 80 -10.13 9.19 1.93
CA ILE A 80 -10.86 8.16 2.68
C ILE A 80 -10.14 7.86 4.00
N GLN A 81 -8.82 7.69 3.97
CA GLN A 81 -7.98 7.49 5.16
C GLN A 81 -8.10 8.65 6.16
N LYS A 82 -8.11 9.90 5.67
CA LYS A 82 -8.26 11.09 6.50
C LYS A 82 -9.63 11.16 7.20
N VAL A 83 -10.72 10.89 6.49
CA VAL A 83 -12.05 10.90 7.12
C VAL A 83 -12.26 9.69 8.03
N PHE A 84 -11.63 8.55 7.72
CA PHE A 84 -11.62 7.36 8.57
C PHE A 84 -10.89 7.65 9.90
N SER A 85 -9.70 8.27 9.85
CA SER A 85 -8.92 8.61 11.06
C SER A 85 -9.64 9.60 11.97
N LEU A 86 -10.45 10.49 11.39
CA LEU A 86 -11.30 11.43 12.12
C LEU A 86 -12.59 10.80 12.66
N GLY A 87 -12.78 9.48 12.53
CA GLY A 87 -13.96 8.78 13.01
C GLY A 87 -15.23 9.17 12.28
N MET A 88 -15.15 9.61 11.03
CA MET A 88 -16.31 10.08 10.27
C MET A 88 -17.09 8.96 9.60
N LEU A 89 -16.53 7.76 9.53
CA LEU A 89 -17.12 6.61 8.85
C LEU A 89 -17.56 5.54 9.85
N GLY A 90 -18.63 4.83 9.53
CA GLY A 90 -19.15 3.73 10.36
C GLY A 90 -20.35 4.08 11.21
N LEU A 91 -20.78 3.11 12.02
CA LEU A 91 -21.95 3.21 12.86
C LEU A 91 -21.80 4.36 13.85
N GLY A 92 -22.82 5.21 13.99
CA GLY A 92 -22.73 6.46 14.77
C GLY A 92 -22.20 6.27 16.19
N ARG A 93 -22.60 5.19 16.89
CA ARG A 93 -22.16 4.87 18.26
C ARG A 93 -20.74 4.31 18.35
N GLN A 94 -20.14 3.89 17.23
CA GLN A 94 -18.81 3.27 17.16
C GLN A 94 -17.76 4.18 16.54
N ARG A 95 -18.14 5.37 16.09
CA ARG A 95 -17.23 6.39 15.54
C ARG A 95 -16.26 6.88 16.62
N ARG A 96 -14.97 6.77 16.35
CA ARG A 96 -13.87 7.15 17.25
C ARG A 96 -12.71 7.68 16.43
N LEU A 97 -11.88 8.54 17.02
CA LEU A 97 -10.61 8.91 16.41
C LEU A 97 -9.69 7.68 16.38
N VAL A 98 -9.04 7.48 15.24
CA VAL A 98 -8.13 6.36 15.01
C VAL A 98 -6.77 6.93 14.59
N PRO A 99 -5.64 6.43 15.12
CA PRO A 99 -4.32 6.84 14.68
C PRO A 99 -4.17 6.76 13.15
N THR A 100 -3.46 7.72 12.57
CA THR A 100 -3.32 7.84 11.10
C THR A 100 -2.73 6.56 10.49
N ARG A 101 -1.70 5.98 11.12
CA ARG A 101 -1.08 4.73 10.67
C ARG A 101 -2.09 3.57 10.60
N TRP A 102 -2.91 3.41 11.64
CA TRP A 102 -3.93 2.36 11.68
C TRP A 102 -5.04 2.60 10.66
N SER A 103 -5.40 3.87 10.43
CA SER A 103 -6.40 4.25 9.43
C SER A 103 -5.92 3.95 8.01
N ILE A 104 -4.64 4.19 7.72
CA ILE A 104 -4.02 3.84 6.45
C ILE A 104 -4.11 2.33 6.22
N THR A 105 -3.63 1.53 7.17
CA THR A 105 -3.66 0.07 7.09
C THR A 105 -5.09 -0.48 6.99
N ALA A 106 -6.02 0.03 7.79
CA ALA A 106 -7.40 -0.43 7.80
C ALA A 106 -8.10 -0.17 6.46
N VAL A 107 -7.96 1.03 5.90
CA VAL A 107 -8.54 1.37 4.60
C VAL A 107 -7.90 0.53 3.49
N ASP A 108 -6.57 0.40 3.47
CA ASP A 108 -5.88 -0.40 2.46
C ASP A 108 -6.27 -1.89 2.54
N SER A 109 -6.42 -2.42 3.76
CA SER A 109 -6.89 -3.80 3.99
C SER A 109 -8.31 -4.02 3.48
N ILE A 110 -9.26 -3.15 3.88
CA ILE A 110 -10.67 -3.21 3.44
C ILE A 110 -10.78 -3.17 1.91
N LEU A 111 -10.08 -2.22 1.28
CA LEU A 111 -10.14 -2.06 -0.17
C LEU A 111 -9.49 -3.25 -0.88
N SER A 112 -8.29 -3.65 -0.45
CA SER A 112 -7.59 -4.77 -1.08
C SER A 112 -8.37 -6.07 -0.97
N GLU A 113 -9.01 -6.36 0.16
CA GLU A 113 -9.82 -7.58 0.33
C GLU A 113 -10.98 -7.62 -0.68
N ARG A 114 -11.74 -6.53 -0.79
CA ARG A 114 -12.85 -6.41 -1.74
C ARG A 114 -12.42 -6.51 -3.20
N LEU A 115 -11.25 -5.97 -3.54
CA LEU A 115 -10.73 -6.06 -4.91
C LEU A 115 -10.20 -7.46 -5.22
N VAL A 116 -9.51 -8.10 -4.26
CA VAL A 116 -9.03 -9.47 -4.41
C VAL A 116 -10.18 -10.46 -4.61
N GLU A 117 -11.30 -10.29 -3.90
CA GLU A 117 -12.53 -11.08 -4.15
C GLU A 117 -12.95 -11.04 -5.63
N LYS A 118 -12.83 -9.87 -6.28
CA LYS A 118 -13.13 -9.73 -7.71
C LYS A 118 -12.06 -10.37 -8.58
N VAL A 119 -10.79 -10.14 -8.27
CA VAL A 119 -9.65 -10.68 -9.03
C VAL A 119 -9.74 -12.20 -9.14
N ARG A 120 -10.15 -12.88 -8.07
CA ARG A 120 -10.33 -14.34 -8.05
C ARG A 120 -11.34 -14.87 -9.05
N GLY A 121 -12.30 -14.04 -9.47
CA GLY A 121 -13.31 -14.39 -10.47
C GLY A 121 -12.88 -14.16 -11.92
N PHE A 122 -11.67 -13.66 -12.18
CA PHE A 122 -11.19 -13.38 -13.53
C PHE A 122 -10.30 -14.50 -14.07
N GLU A 123 -10.17 -14.53 -15.40
CA GLU A 123 -9.21 -15.40 -16.08
C GLU A 123 -7.78 -14.98 -15.76
N THR A 124 -6.85 -15.94 -15.78
CA THR A 124 -5.44 -15.63 -15.57
C THR A 124 -4.88 -14.82 -16.74
N ILE A 125 -3.80 -14.09 -16.48
CA ILE A 125 -2.91 -13.62 -17.55
C ILE A 125 -2.31 -14.82 -18.28
N ASP A 126 -1.84 -14.59 -19.50
CA ASP A 126 -1.28 -15.56 -20.44
C ASP A 126 0.25 -15.54 -20.48
N GLU A 127 0.88 -14.49 -19.97
CA GLU A 127 2.32 -14.31 -19.99
C GLU A 127 2.90 -13.85 -18.64
N TYR A 128 4.20 -14.08 -18.44
CA TYR A 128 4.91 -13.54 -17.27
C TYR A 128 5.20 -12.06 -17.50
N ARG A 129 4.96 -11.22 -16.50
CA ARG A 129 5.14 -9.77 -16.62
C ARG A 129 6.03 -9.25 -15.50
N VAL A 130 7.05 -8.47 -15.84
CA VAL A 130 7.91 -7.80 -14.86
C VAL A 130 7.76 -6.29 -15.01
N TYR A 131 7.31 -5.66 -13.93
CA TYR A 131 7.21 -4.21 -13.78
C TYR A 131 8.33 -3.73 -12.86
N HIS A 132 8.78 -2.50 -13.06
CA HIS A 132 9.80 -1.90 -12.18
C HIS A 132 9.66 -0.39 -12.09
N PHE A 133 10.10 0.15 -10.95
CA PHE A 133 10.20 1.58 -10.71
C PHE A 133 11.29 1.87 -9.70
N ARG A 134 12.12 2.88 -9.95
CA ARG A 134 13.15 3.34 -9.01
C ARG A 134 12.87 4.78 -8.60
N HIS A 135 12.84 5.03 -7.30
CA HIS A 135 12.62 6.37 -6.77
C HIS A 135 13.14 6.51 -5.34
N LEU A 136 13.79 7.64 -5.02
CA LEU A 136 14.33 7.97 -3.68
C LEU A 136 15.05 6.78 -3.01
N TYR A 137 16.10 6.24 -3.65
CA TYR A 137 16.86 5.09 -3.12
C TYR A 137 16.04 3.82 -2.89
N ASN A 138 14.89 3.69 -3.54
CA ASN A 138 14.09 2.48 -3.51
C ASN A 138 13.94 1.91 -4.91
N THR A 139 14.10 0.60 -5.01
CA THR A 139 13.78 -0.17 -6.23
C THR A 139 12.55 -1.00 -5.94
N PHE A 140 11.46 -0.76 -6.67
CA PHE A 140 10.26 -1.58 -6.66
C PHE A 140 10.26 -2.46 -7.90
N ALA A 141 10.00 -3.74 -7.74
CA ALA A 141 9.79 -4.68 -8.83
C ALA A 141 8.55 -5.53 -8.56
N VAL A 142 7.74 -5.79 -9.60
CA VAL A 142 6.56 -6.65 -9.48
C VAL A 142 6.61 -7.69 -10.58
N LEU A 143 6.64 -8.96 -10.19
CA LEU A 143 6.50 -10.11 -11.06
C LEU A 143 5.05 -10.59 -11.01
N MET A 144 4.35 -10.59 -12.14
CA MET A 144 3.07 -11.26 -12.31
C MET A 144 3.26 -12.56 -13.08
N ILE A 145 2.64 -13.62 -12.58
CA ILE A 145 2.74 -14.99 -13.08
C ILE A 145 1.34 -15.44 -13.55
N PRO A 146 1.24 -16.14 -14.70
CA PRO A 146 -0.01 -16.70 -15.22
C PRO A 146 -0.53 -17.85 -14.34
N ASP A 147 -1.11 -17.49 -13.20
CA ASP A 147 -1.67 -18.41 -12.22
C ASP A 147 -2.81 -17.78 -11.42
N CYS A 148 -3.53 -18.61 -10.67
CA CYS A 148 -4.53 -18.17 -9.72
C CYS A 148 -3.96 -17.16 -8.72
N TRP A 149 -4.83 -16.33 -8.15
CA TRP A 149 -4.42 -15.30 -7.20
C TRP A 149 -3.61 -15.90 -6.06
N SER A 150 -2.42 -15.39 -5.90
CA SER A 150 -1.64 -15.47 -4.67
C SER A 150 -0.73 -14.25 -4.66
N PHE A 151 -0.36 -13.78 -3.47
CA PHE A 151 0.36 -12.52 -3.36
C PHE A 151 1.48 -12.61 -2.35
N GLU A 152 2.65 -12.12 -2.71
CA GLU A 152 3.80 -12.00 -1.82
C GLU A 152 4.38 -10.59 -1.90
N TRP A 153 4.69 -10.04 -0.73
CA TRP A 153 5.41 -8.79 -0.59
C TRP A 153 6.66 -9.04 0.24
N ALA A 154 7.81 -8.63 -0.28
CA ALA A 154 9.07 -8.71 0.43
C ALA A 154 9.86 -7.40 0.33
N GLU A 155 10.51 -7.03 1.43
CA GLU A 155 11.41 -5.88 1.49
C GLU A 155 12.80 -6.33 1.92
N ALA A 156 13.82 -5.83 1.21
CA ALA A 156 15.22 -5.96 1.57
C ALA A 156 15.75 -4.60 2.04
N TRP A 157 16.22 -4.57 3.28
CA TRP A 157 16.63 -3.37 3.97
C TRP A 157 18.15 -3.39 4.06
N TYR A 158 18.81 -2.48 3.36
CA TYR A 158 20.27 -2.41 3.39
C TYR A 158 20.79 -1.85 4.72
N PRO A 159 22.00 -2.23 5.15
CA PRO A 159 22.68 -1.64 6.30
C PRO A 159 22.73 -0.11 6.21
N GLY A 160 22.48 0.57 7.33
CA GLY A 160 22.53 2.03 7.42
C GLY A 160 21.29 2.75 6.88
N THR A 161 20.22 2.03 6.56
CA THR A 161 18.89 2.62 6.31
C THR A 161 18.20 2.91 7.64
N ALA A 162 17.20 3.79 7.67
CA ALA A 162 16.61 4.25 8.93
C ALA A 162 15.94 3.13 9.77
N TRP A 163 15.79 1.94 9.21
CA TRP A 163 15.18 0.80 9.87
C TRP A 163 16.04 -0.48 9.84
N ASN A 164 17.23 -0.44 9.26
CA ASN A 164 18.25 -1.47 9.46
C ASN A 164 19.57 -0.80 9.90
N PRO A 165 19.75 -0.56 11.21
CA PRO A 165 20.98 -0.03 11.78
C PRO A 165 22.09 -1.09 11.88
N GLY A 166 21.81 -2.34 11.48
CA GLY A 166 22.73 -3.47 11.52
C GLY A 166 23.84 -3.39 10.47
N ARG A 167 24.63 -4.46 10.39
CA ARG A 167 25.75 -4.60 9.44
C ARG A 167 25.42 -5.46 8.24
N GLU A 168 24.35 -6.24 8.34
CA GLU A 168 23.90 -7.17 7.30
C GLU A 168 22.54 -6.74 6.79
N ARG A 169 22.24 -7.08 5.54
CA ARG A 169 20.93 -6.85 4.94
C ARG A 169 19.89 -7.74 5.61
N GLU A 170 18.70 -7.18 5.84
CA GLU A 170 17.57 -7.93 6.37
C GLU A 170 16.50 -8.04 5.30
N ILE A 171 15.98 -9.25 5.08
CA ILE A 171 14.88 -9.51 4.14
C ILE A 171 13.71 -10.06 4.92
N ILE A 172 12.58 -9.35 4.87
CA ILE A 172 11.31 -9.77 5.47
C ILE A 172 10.32 -9.99 4.34
N SER A 173 9.58 -11.09 4.39
CA SER A 173 8.55 -11.42 3.40
C SER A 173 7.28 -11.90 4.07
N ASP A 174 6.16 -11.51 3.48
CA ASP A 174 4.84 -12.02 3.81
C ASP A 174 4.11 -12.44 2.55
N CYS A 175 3.50 -13.63 2.56
CA CYS A 175 2.71 -14.13 1.44
C CYS A 175 1.30 -14.59 1.83
N GLU A 176 0.41 -14.65 0.85
CA GLU A 176 -0.92 -15.23 0.95
C GLU A 176 -1.17 -16.19 -0.20
N SER A 177 -1.96 -17.23 0.08
CA SER A 177 -2.46 -18.13 -0.95
C SER A 177 -3.76 -17.59 -1.57
N TYR A 178 -4.35 -18.35 -2.49
CA TYR A 178 -5.69 -18.09 -3.01
C TYR A 178 -6.74 -17.86 -1.92
N TRP A 179 -6.60 -18.50 -0.76
CA TRP A 179 -7.54 -18.38 0.36
C TRP A 179 -7.26 -17.18 1.27
N GLY A 180 -6.23 -16.39 1.00
CA GLY A 180 -5.80 -15.26 1.84
C GLY A 180 -4.96 -15.68 3.05
N ARG A 181 -4.92 -14.81 4.06
CA ARG A 181 -4.20 -15.00 5.34
C ARG A 181 -5.17 -14.98 6.52
N LYS A 182 -4.78 -15.67 7.59
CA LYS A 182 -5.49 -15.64 8.88
C LYS A 182 -4.79 -14.77 9.92
N THR A 183 -3.49 -14.51 9.73
CA THR A 183 -2.65 -13.75 10.65
C THR A 183 -2.24 -12.42 10.03
N TYR A 184 -2.05 -11.43 10.89
CA TYR A 184 -1.53 -10.13 10.49
C TYR A 184 -0.10 -10.28 9.93
N PRO A 185 0.26 -9.59 8.83
CA PRO A 185 1.59 -9.66 8.24
C PRO A 185 2.64 -9.03 9.17
N GLU A 186 3.80 -9.69 9.28
CA GLU A 186 4.94 -9.23 10.06
C GLU A 186 5.48 -7.90 9.53
N ILE A 187 5.53 -7.75 8.20
CA ILE A 187 5.96 -6.52 7.52
C ILE A 187 4.94 -5.36 7.69
N GLY A 188 3.78 -5.65 8.25
CA GLY A 188 2.78 -4.66 8.66
C GLY A 188 2.03 -4.00 7.50
N GLY A 189 1.77 -2.69 7.63
CA GLY A 189 0.84 -1.96 6.75
C GLY A 189 1.26 -1.89 5.27
N CYS A 190 2.57 -1.96 5.00
CA CYS A 190 3.13 -1.98 3.65
C CYS A 190 2.59 -3.17 2.82
N TYR A 191 2.33 -4.31 3.48
CA TYR A 191 1.72 -5.47 2.83
C TYR A 191 0.38 -5.13 2.18
N TYR A 192 -0.54 -4.52 2.93
CA TYR A 192 -1.87 -4.18 2.44
C TYR A 192 -1.85 -3.06 1.40
N ALA A 193 -0.93 -2.10 1.54
CA ALA A 193 -0.68 -1.07 0.55
C ALA A 193 -0.27 -1.66 -0.81
N CYS A 194 0.70 -2.59 -0.81
CA CYS A 194 1.13 -3.28 -2.03
C CYS A 194 0.03 -4.16 -2.60
N ARG A 195 -0.65 -4.94 -1.75
CA ARG A 195 -1.76 -5.80 -2.14
C ARG A 195 -2.87 -4.99 -2.82
N LEU A 196 -3.19 -3.83 -2.28
CA LEU A 196 -4.16 -2.90 -2.86
C LEU A 196 -3.71 -2.46 -4.27
N ALA A 197 -2.48 -1.95 -4.42
CA ALA A 197 -1.98 -1.48 -5.71
C ALA A 197 -1.99 -2.58 -6.80
N VAL A 198 -1.60 -3.80 -6.44
CA VAL A 198 -1.63 -4.96 -7.34
C VAL A 198 -3.07 -5.34 -7.70
N ALA A 199 -3.97 -5.40 -6.71
CA ALA A 199 -5.37 -5.74 -6.94
C ALA A 199 -6.06 -4.70 -7.84
N GLU A 200 -5.76 -3.41 -7.66
CA GLU A 200 -6.26 -2.33 -8.54
C GLU A 200 -5.87 -2.55 -9.99
N ARG A 201 -4.60 -2.91 -10.25
CA ARG A 201 -4.11 -3.18 -11.61
C ARG A 201 -4.85 -4.34 -12.25
N LEU A 202 -4.97 -5.46 -11.54
CA LEU A 202 -5.61 -6.68 -12.03
C LEU A 202 -7.13 -6.49 -12.25
N VAL A 203 -7.81 -5.75 -11.37
CA VAL A 203 -9.22 -5.39 -11.57
C VAL A 203 -9.38 -4.49 -12.79
N GLY A 204 -8.48 -3.53 -13.02
CA GLY A 204 -8.48 -2.67 -14.19
C GLY A 204 -8.35 -3.46 -15.50
N GLU A 205 -7.52 -4.52 -15.50
CA GLU A 205 -7.34 -5.41 -16.65
C GLU A 205 -8.41 -6.52 -16.75
N ARG A 206 -9.21 -6.72 -15.69
CA ARG A 206 -10.11 -7.88 -15.52
C ARG A 206 -9.38 -9.21 -15.70
N LYS A 207 -8.21 -9.32 -15.08
CA LYS A 207 -7.36 -10.51 -15.10
C LYS A 207 -6.95 -10.93 -13.69
N GLN A 208 -6.49 -12.15 -13.57
CA GLN A 208 -5.93 -12.75 -12.37
C GLN A 208 -4.46 -13.10 -12.58
N ALA A 209 -3.66 -12.98 -11.54
CA ALA A 209 -2.27 -13.43 -11.55
C ALA A 209 -1.82 -13.80 -10.14
N THR A 210 -0.82 -14.68 -10.04
CA THR A 210 0.04 -14.71 -8.87
C THR A 210 0.99 -13.51 -8.96
N ALA A 211 1.08 -12.71 -7.90
CA ALA A 211 1.87 -11.47 -7.90
C ALA A 211 2.91 -11.48 -6.78
N ILE A 212 4.17 -11.26 -7.15
CA ILE A 212 5.29 -11.16 -6.23
C ILE A 212 5.87 -9.77 -6.38
N ALA A 213 5.73 -8.96 -5.34
CA ALA A 213 6.23 -7.60 -5.31
C ALA A 213 7.43 -7.53 -4.35
N LEU A 214 8.53 -7.02 -4.87
CA LEU A 214 9.82 -6.93 -4.18
C LEU A 214 10.23 -5.46 -4.08
N ARG A 215 10.84 -5.11 -2.96
CA ARG A 215 11.41 -3.77 -2.76
C ARG A 215 12.77 -3.83 -2.12
N GLU A 216 13.72 -3.13 -2.71
CA GLU A 216 15.02 -2.85 -2.10
C GLU A 216 15.03 -1.41 -1.60
N ILE A 217 15.41 -1.25 -0.33
CA ILE A 217 15.66 0.06 0.27
C ILE A 217 17.17 0.22 0.40
N HIS A 218 17.72 1.09 -0.45
CA HIS A 218 19.15 1.34 -0.55
C HIS A 218 19.64 2.36 0.49
N PRO A 219 20.94 2.35 0.82
CA PRO A 219 21.53 3.37 1.67
C PRO A 219 21.26 4.78 1.12
N GLY A 220 20.89 5.72 2.00
CA GLY A 220 20.45 7.07 1.62
C GLY A 220 18.94 7.30 1.77
N PHE A 221 18.15 6.25 1.99
CA PHE A 221 16.75 6.40 2.40
C PHE A 221 16.65 6.72 3.90
N LEU A 222 16.71 8.02 4.23
CA LEU A 222 16.72 8.53 5.60
C LEU A 222 15.35 8.99 6.12
N LEU A 223 14.32 9.05 5.26
CA LEU A 223 13.04 9.66 5.59
C LEU A 223 11.95 8.61 5.79
N PRO A 224 11.26 8.58 6.95
CA PRO A 224 10.11 7.72 7.18
C PRO A 224 8.87 8.22 6.44
N LEU A 225 8.87 8.05 5.11
CA LEU A 225 7.76 8.47 4.26
C LEU A 225 6.49 7.64 4.50
N GLY A 226 6.59 6.47 5.14
CA GLY A 226 5.46 5.67 5.58
C GLY A 226 4.79 4.85 4.48
N VAL A 227 3.68 4.18 4.84
CA VAL A 227 3.02 3.14 4.03
C VAL A 227 2.51 3.65 2.68
N TRP A 228 2.11 4.93 2.58
CA TRP A 228 1.62 5.50 1.33
C TRP A 228 2.70 5.54 0.25
N PHE A 229 3.97 5.77 0.61
CA PHE A 229 5.09 5.79 -0.34
C PHE A 229 5.22 4.45 -1.07
N VAL A 230 5.03 3.36 -0.33
CA VAL A 230 5.07 2.01 -0.88
C VAL A 230 3.91 1.78 -1.85
N ARG A 231 2.69 2.13 -1.45
CA ARG A 231 1.50 2.01 -2.31
C ARG A 231 1.66 2.77 -3.62
N GLU A 232 2.07 4.05 -3.56
CA GLU A 232 2.24 4.85 -4.75
C GLU A 232 3.44 4.38 -5.59
N GLY A 233 4.54 3.92 -4.97
CA GLY A 233 5.68 3.34 -5.67
C GLY A 233 5.31 2.10 -6.48
N VAL A 234 4.50 1.19 -5.89
CA VAL A 234 3.99 0.01 -6.61
C VAL A 234 2.98 0.41 -7.69
N ARG A 235 2.09 1.38 -7.44
CA ARG A 235 1.18 1.92 -8.48
C ARG A 235 1.97 2.49 -9.66
N GLU A 236 3.03 3.26 -9.41
CA GLU A 236 3.89 3.80 -10.46
C GLU A 236 4.59 2.70 -11.26
N ALA A 237 5.08 1.64 -10.60
CA ALA A 237 5.61 0.46 -11.28
C ALA A 237 4.57 -0.18 -12.21
N LEU A 238 3.34 -0.37 -11.71
CA LEU A 238 2.24 -1.04 -12.44
C LEU A 238 1.55 -0.15 -13.49
N ARG A 239 1.78 1.16 -13.47
CA ARG A 239 1.34 2.09 -14.53
C ARG A 239 2.24 2.01 -15.77
N ARG A 240 3.51 1.63 -15.59
CA ARG A 240 4.47 1.48 -16.67
C ARG A 240 4.18 0.21 -17.49
N GLU A 241 4.66 0.21 -18.73
CA GLU A 241 4.57 -0.96 -19.58
C GLU A 241 5.45 -2.10 -19.01
N PRO A 242 4.91 -3.30 -18.80
CA PRO A 242 5.70 -4.43 -18.33
C PRO A 242 6.61 -4.98 -19.41
N ARG A 243 7.73 -5.56 -18.98
CA ARG A 243 8.43 -6.52 -19.83
C ARG A 243 7.74 -7.87 -19.74
N LYS A 244 7.39 -8.42 -20.90
CA LYS A 244 6.67 -9.68 -21.04
C LYS A 244 7.61 -10.82 -21.38
N PHE A 245 7.34 -12.00 -20.83
CA PHE A 245 8.15 -13.20 -21.04
C PHE A 245 7.26 -14.44 -21.16
N GLU A 246 7.73 -15.40 -21.95
CA GLU A 246 7.07 -16.69 -22.16
C GLU A 246 7.37 -17.70 -21.05
N THR A 247 8.54 -17.58 -20.40
CA THR A 247 8.97 -18.52 -19.35
C THR A 247 9.34 -17.80 -18.07
N LEU A 248 9.16 -18.52 -16.95
CA LEU A 248 9.52 -18.03 -15.62
C LEU A 248 11.01 -17.71 -15.53
N GLU A 249 11.88 -18.53 -16.11
CA GLU A 249 13.33 -18.35 -16.05
C GLU A 249 13.74 -17.03 -16.67
N ARG A 250 13.21 -16.70 -17.85
CA ARG A 250 13.49 -15.43 -18.53
C ARG A 250 13.01 -14.23 -17.70
N ALA A 251 11.82 -14.35 -17.09
CA ALA A 251 11.28 -13.32 -16.20
C ALA A 251 12.16 -13.15 -14.96
N LEU A 252 12.62 -14.24 -14.34
CA LEU A 252 13.49 -14.21 -13.16
C LEU A 252 14.89 -13.68 -13.47
N THR A 253 15.47 -14.02 -14.64
CA THR A 253 16.74 -13.44 -15.10
C THR A 253 16.61 -11.93 -15.25
N TYR A 254 15.53 -11.45 -15.87
CA TYR A 254 15.30 -10.01 -16.00
C TYR A 254 15.05 -9.35 -14.64
N LEU A 255 14.22 -9.95 -13.78
CA LEU A 255 13.98 -9.47 -12.42
C LEU A 255 15.30 -9.33 -11.63
N SER A 256 16.18 -10.34 -11.69
CA SER A 256 17.49 -10.31 -11.05
C SER A 256 18.42 -9.25 -11.62
N SER A 257 18.23 -8.79 -12.87
CA SER A 257 19.02 -7.69 -13.45
C SER A 257 18.58 -6.31 -12.93
N LEU A 258 17.37 -6.22 -12.38
CA LEU A 258 16.82 -4.97 -11.84
C LEU A 258 17.15 -4.78 -10.36
N LEU A 259 17.46 -5.86 -9.66
CA LEU A 259 17.68 -5.94 -8.23
C LEU A 259 19.18 -6.12 -7.95
N GLU A 260 19.68 -5.50 -6.89
CA GLU A 260 21.06 -5.69 -6.44
C GLU A 260 21.19 -6.88 -5.48
N VAL A 261 20.12 -7.19 -4.74
CA VAL A 261 20.04 -8.37 -3.90
C VAL A 261 19.95 -9.62 -4.80
N PRO A 262 20.87 -10.58 -4.66
CA PRO A 262 20.86 -11.81 -5.43
C PRO A 262 19.54 -12.56 -5.33
N LEU A 263 19.06 -13.10 -6.46
CA LEU A 263 17.81 -13.86 -6.50
C LEU A 263 17.77 -15.03 -5.50
N GLN A 264 18.91 -15.66 -5.18
CA GLN A 264 18.95 -16.75 -4.21
C GLN A 264 18.60 -16.30 -2.79
N GLU A 265 18.95 -15.07 -2.39
CA GLU A 265 18.59 -14.52 -1.09
C GLU A 265 17.08 -14.28 -1.02
N TRP A 266 16.49 -13.72 -2.08
CA TRP A 266 15.04 -13.58 -2.20
C TRP A 266 14.33 -14.93 -2.10
N LEU A 267 14.82 -15.97 -2.77
CA LEU A 267 14.24 -17.32 -2.70
C LEU A 267 14.38 -17.97 -1.32
N GLY A 268 15.40 -17.62 -0.55
CA GLY A 268 15.58 -18.07 0.83
C GLY A 268 14.47 -17.52 1.75
N SER A 269 14.10 -16.26 1.56
CA SER A 269 13.12 -15.56 2.41
C SER A 269 11.69 -15.57 1.88
N CYS A 270 11.50 -15.66 0.56
CA CYS A 270 10.19 -15.55 -0.10
C CYS A 270 9.57 -16.93 -0.35
N GLY A 271 8.56 -17.27 0.45
CA GLY A 271 7.91 -18.58 0.43
C GLY A 271 7.06 -18.84 -0.82
N LEU A 272 6.44 -17.82 -1.41
CA LEU A 272 5.67 -17.99 -2.64
C LEU A 272 6.59 -18.00 -3.86
N LEU A 273 7.58 -17.11 -3.93
CA LEU A 273 8.60 -17.10 -4.98
C LEU A 273 9.33 -18.44 -5.09
N ARG A 274 9.74 -19.00 -3.95
CA ARG A 274 10.37 -20.33 -3.90
C ARG A 274 9.44 -21.41 -4.44
N ARG A 275 8.18 -21.44 -4.00
CA ARG A 275 7.18 -22.41 -4.48
C ARG A 275 6.96 -22.31 -5.99
N VAL A 276 6.82 -21.10 -6.53
CA VAL A 276 6.65 -20.90 -7.98
C VAL A 276 7.86 -21.39 -8.77
N ARG A 277 9.08 -21.26 -8.24
CA ARG A 277 10.30 -21.76 -8.89
C ARG A 277 10.44 -23.28 -8.81
N GLU A 278 10.08 -23.89 -7.68
CA GLU A 278 10.26 -25.33 -7.43
C GLU A 278 9.12 -26.18 -8.01
N GLN A 279 7.90 -25.64 -8.04
CA GLN A 279 6.71 -26.35 -8.46
C GLN A 279 6.58 -26.35 -9.98
N ARG A 280 7.03 -27.43 -10.64
CA ARG A 280 6.60 -27.76 -12.01
C ARG A 280 5.13 -28.19 -11.97
N LYS A 281 4.28 -27.57 -12.79
CA LYS A 281 2.85 -27.89 -12.82
C LYS A 281 2.64 -29.23 -13.52
N LEU A 282 1.67 -30.02 -13.04
CA LEU A 282 1.27 -31.29 -13.67
C LEU A 282 0.87 -31.12 -15.15
N GLY A 283 0.39 -29.93 -15.55
CA GLY A 283 0.06 -29.61 -16.95
C GLY A 283 1.27 -29.45 -17.88
N GLU A 284 2.50 -29.35 -17.36
CA GLU A 284 3.73 -29.41 -18.17
C GLU A 284 4.13 -30.86 -18.51
N PHE A 285 3.45 -31.84 -17.92
CA PHE A 285 3.67 -33.28 -18.13
C PHE A 285 2.56 -33.96 -18.94
N LEU A 286 1.56 -33.21 -19.43
CA LEU A 286 0.47 -33.67 -20.31
C LEU A 286 0.66 -33.14 -21.73
#